data_AF-A0A7X9IVA8-F1
#
_entry.id   AF-A0A7X9IVA8-F1
#
_cell.length_a   1.000
_cell.length_b   1.000
_cell.length_c   1.000
_cell.angle_alpha   90.00
_cell.angle_beta   90.00
_cell.angle_gamma   90.00
#
_symmetry.space_group_name_H-M   'P 1'
#
loop_
_entity.id
_entity.type
_entity.pdbx_description
1 polymer ?
#
loop_
_entity_poly.entity_id
_entity_poly.type
_entity_poly.pdbx_seq_one_letter_code
_entity_poly.pdbx_strand_id
1 'polypeptide(L)'
;MATRFDTWESYFYPPPDDGTLRNLFDERDPLVLSRLEYVETALRQRQLNADPSLVAHTFDASHVRAIHWHLFQDVYEWAGQYRTVNMAKGVGRGFGDVKTGEVDRYLADVQRLVLGTEWGRLDREEFGAKAAEVFAYLNQAHPFREGNGRTSKVFMEHVAERSRFTLDYSRVTPLEWNNASMLSAPDLGTYAPVPASLVPVFRAIAVDRTSTSTPGADPASRHRSPLSASYPKPASEATRGGAEQSGVAPRRGGPYLPGRGYGGGGRGEGR
;
A
#
# COMPACT_ATOMS: atom_id res chain seq x y z
N MET A 1 -10.78 -16.45 19.30
CA MET A 1 -10.75 -17.23 18.05
C MET A 1 -9.46 -16.87 17.34
N ALA A 2 -8.60 -17.84 17.01
CA ALA A 2 -7.43 -17.55 16.18
C ALA A 2 -7.94 -16.99 14.85
N THR A 3 -7.54 -15.76 14.51
CA THR A 3 -7.90 -15.14 13.24
C THR A 3 -7.31 -16.00 12.13
N ARG A 4 -8.15 -16.44 11.18
CA ARG A 4 -7.76 -17.28 10.02
C ARG A 4 -6.59 -16.70 9.20
N PHE A 5 -6.24 -15.43 9.43
CA PHE A 5 -5.23 -14.65 8.73
C PHE A 5 -4.19 -14.05 9.69
N ASP A 6 -3.38 -14.87 10.36
CA ASP A 6 -2.39 -14.47 11.38
C ASP A 6 -0.92 -14.64 10.97
N THR A 7 -0.66 -15.33 9.87
CA THR A 7 0.68 -15.55 9.29
C THR A 7 0.74 -15.09 7.83
N TRP A 8 1.93 -14.98 7.25
CA TRP A 8 2.08 -14.56 5.86
C TRP A 8 1.37 -15.54 4.92
N GLU A 9 1.59 -16.83 5.17
CA GLU A 9 1.06 -17.97 4.42
C GLU A 9 -0.44 -18.08 4.54
N SER A 10 -1.03 -17.70 5.68
CA SER A 10 -2.47 -17.80 5.92
C SER A 10 -3.34 -16.96 4.95
N TYR A 11 -2.75 -15.95 4.30
CA TYR A 11 -3.40 -15.15 3.25
C TYR A 11 -3.42 -15.83 1.89
N PHE A 12 -2.65 -16.89 1.67
CA PHE A 12 -2.54 -17.62 0.41
C PHE A 12 -3.18 -19.00 0.52
N TYR A 13 -3.49 -19.61 -0.62
CA TYR A 13 -3.82 -21.04 -0.64
C TYR A 13 -2.57 -21.88 -0.30
N PRO A 14 -2.74 -23.09 0.23
CA PRO A 14 -1.61 -24.00 0.38
C PRO A 14 -1.08 -24.41 -1.01
N PRO A 15 0.18 -24.89 -1.09
CA PRO A 15 0.73 -25.46 -2.32
C PRO A 15 -0.23 -26.51 -2.93
N PRO A 16 -0.38 -26.53 -4.27
CA PRO A 16 0.43 -25.84 -5.27
C PRO A 16 -0.01 -24.41 -5.62
N ASP A 17 -1.04 -23.87 -4.95
CA ASP A 17 -1.67 -22.58 -5.31
C ASP A 17 -1.20 -21.42 -4.42
N ASP A 18 -0.02 -21.55 -3.78
CA ASP A 18 0.54 -20.60 -2.82
C ASP A 18 1.00 -19.26 -3.44
N GLY A 19 0.86 -19.12 -4.76
CA GLY A 19 0.96 -17.85 -5.48
C GLY A 19 -0.31 -16.99 -5.46
N THR A 20 -1.45 -17.52 -4.98
CA THR A 20 -2.76 -16.87 -5.08
C THR A 20 -3.36 -16.55 -3.71
N LEU A 21 -3.80 -15.31 -3.54
CA LEU A 21 -4.48 -14.88 -2.31
C LEU A 21 -5.83 -15.60 -2.14
N ARG A 22 -6.11 -16.03 -0.91
CA ARG A 22 -7.42 -16.58 -0.54
C ARG A 22 -8.50 -15.55 -0.79
N ASN A 23 -9.54 -15.97 -1.50
CA ASN A 23 -10.60 -15.11 -2.00
C ASN A 23 -11.95 -15.83 -1.94
N LEU A 24 -13.04 -15.07 -2.01
CA LEU A 24 -14.41 -15.57 -1.87
C LEU A 24 -14.92 -16.34 -3.10
N PHE A 25 -14.23 -16.28 -4.24
CA PHE A 25 -14.56 -17.04 -5.44
C PHE A 25 -13.99 -18.47 -5.43
N ASP A 26 -13.12 -18.78 -4.46
CA ASP A 26 -12.31 -19.99 -4.47
C ASP A 26 -11.39 -20.10 -5.71
N GLU A 27 -11.05 -18.96 -6.36
CA GLU A 27 -10.19 -18.93 -7.55
C GLU A 27 -8.72 -19.19 -7.17
N ARG A 28 -8.03 -20.03 -7.95
CA ARG A 28 -6.65 -20.47 -7.72
C ARG A 28 -5.65 -19.89 -8.71
N ASP A 29 -6.09 -19.44 -9.89
CA ASP A 29 -5.24 -18.76 -10.85
C ASP A 29 -5.10 -17.26 -10.48
N PRO A 30 -3.87 -16.76 -10.24
CA PRO A 30 -3.65 -15.39 -9.82
C PRO A 30 -4.01 -14.36 -10.91
N LEU A 31 -3.91 -14.70 -12.19
CA LEU A 31 -4.29 -13.83 -13.30
C LEU A 31 -5.82 -13.74 -13.42
N VAL A 32 -6.53 -14.84 -13.19
CA VAL A 32 -8.01 -14.85 -13.18
C VAL A 32 -8.51 -14.08 -11.96
N LEU A 33 -7.98 -14.35 -10.77
CA LEU A 33 -8.33 -13.61 -9.54
C LEU A 33 -8.15 -12.11 -9.73
N SER A 34 -7.05 -11.68 -10.33
CA SER A 34 -6.77 -10.26 -10.55
C SER A 34 -7.85 -9.58 -11.40
N ARG A 35 -8.39 -10.27 -12.41
CA ARG A 35 -9.48 -9.75 -13.25
C ARG A 35 -10.81 -9.70 -12.50
N LEU A 36 -11.13 -10.75 -11.74
CA LEU A 36 -12.34 -10.81 -10.91
C LEU A 36 -12.33 -9.69 -9.86
N GLU A 37 -11.22 -9.53 -9.15
CA GLU A 37 -11.03 -8.45 -8.17
C GLU A 37 -11.22 -7.07 -8.82
N TYR A 38 -10.64 -6.84 -10.00
CA TYR A 38 -10.81 -5.57 -10.70
C TYR A 38 -12.28 -5.27 -11.01
N VAL A 39 -13.04 -6.26 -11.49
CA VAL A 39 -14.46 -6.10 -11.82
C VAL A 39 -15.27 -5.76 -10.57
N GLU A 40 -15.12 -6.53 -9.48
CA GLU A 40 -15.89 -6.31 -8.25
C GLU A 40 -15.52 -4.97 -7.58
N THR A 41 -14.23 -4.67 -7.46
CA THR A 41 -13.79 -3.41 -6.85
C THR A 41 -14.25 -2.20 -7.68
N ALA A 42 -14.30 -2.31 -9.01
CA ALA A 42 -14.84 -1.26 -9.88
C ALA A 42 -16.35 -1.07 -9.77
N LEU A 43 -17.12 -2.14 -9.51
CA LEU A 43 -18.54 -2.04 -9.19
C LEU A 43 -18.74 -1.28 -7.87
N ARG A 44 -18.01 -1.65 -6.81
CA ARG A 44 -18.08 -1.00 -5.49
C ARG A 44 -17.63 0.46 -5.50
N GLN A 45 -16.58 0.78 -6.26
CA GLN A 45 -16.16 2.16 -6.46
C GLN A 45 -17.25 3.00 -7.14
N ARG A 46 -17.91 2.46 -8.17
CA ARG A 46 -19.02 3.18 -8.82
C ARG A 46 -20.19 3.43 -7.88
N GLN A 47 -20.51 2.47 -7.00
CA GLN A 47 -21.51 2.66 -5.96
C GLN A 47 -21.11 3.80 -5.01
N LEU A 48 -19.86 3.80 -4.53
CA LEU A 48 -19.36 4.83 -3.62
C LEU A 48 -19.29 6.21 -4.27
N ASN A 49 -18.93 6.29 -5.56
CA ASN A 49 -18.93 7.56 -6.29
C ASN A 49 -20.36 8.10 -6.50
N ALA A 50 -21.34 7.21 -6.66
CA ALA A 50 -22.74 7.60 -6.81
C ALA A 50 -23.37 8.02 -5.47
N ASP A 51 -22.96 7.38 -4.37
CA ASP A 51 -23.38 7.70 -3.02
C ASP A 51 -22.19 7.64 -2.04
N PRO A 52 -21.48 8.77 -1.85
CA PRO A 52 -20.37 8.85 -0.90
C PRO A 52 -20.79 8.61 0.55
N SER A 53 -22.09 8.71 0.88
CA SER A 53 -22.58 8.52 2.25
C SER A 53 -22.59 7.06 2.70
N LEU A 54 -22.36 6.11 1.77
CA LEU A 54 -22.15 4.69 2.06
C LEU A 54 -20.97 4.46 3.02
N VAL A 55 -20.04 5.40 3.11
CA VAL A 55 -18.93 5.37 4.07
C VAL A 55 -18.88 6.69 4.85
N ALA A 56 -18.86 6.61 6.17
CA ALA A 56 -18.76 7.79 7.02
C ALA A 56 -17.38 8.47 6.88
N HIS A 57 -17.37 9.78 6.64
CA HIS A 57 -16.16 10.59 6.49
C HIS A 57 -15.55 11.02 7.84
N THR A 58 -15.21 10.06 8.69
CA THR A 58 -14.61 10.34 10.02
C THR A 58 -13.11 10.70 9.95
N PHE A 59 -12.48 10.45 8.80
CA PHE A 59 -11.06 10.71 8.51
C PHE A 59 -10.08 10.03 9.49
N ASP A 60 -10.53 8.99 10.17
CA ASP A 60 -9.76 8.17 11.10
C ASP A 60 -9.47 6.77 10.53
N ALA A 61 -8.90 5.91 11.36
CA ALA A 61 -8.72 4.49 11.06
C ALA A 61 -10.00 3.78 10.61
N SER A 62 -11.14 4.10 11.24
CA SER A 62 -12.44 3.49 10.91
C SER A 62 -12.87 3.85 9.49
N HIS A 63 -12.65 5.10 9.06
CA HIS A 63 -12.91 5.55 7.69
C HIS A 63 -12.08 4.75 6.68
N VAL A 64 -10.76 4.63 6.91
CA VAL A 64 -9.86 3.89 6.01
C VAL A 64 -10.26 2.41 5.90
N ARG A 65 -10.64 1.79 7.02
CA ARG A 65 -11.14 0.40 7.07
C ARG A 65 -12.48 0.25 6.37
N ALA A 66 -13.40 1.20 6.54
CA ALA A 66 -14.71 1.16 5.92
C ALA A 66 -14.62 1.27 4.39
N ILE A 67 -13.74 2.14 3.87
CA ILE A 67 -13.45 2.20 2.42
C ILE A 67 -12.93 0.85 1.94
N HIS A 68 -11.92 0.28 2.61
CA HIS A 68 -11.36 -0.99 2.18
C HIS A 68 -12.39 -2.12 2.25
N TRP A 69 -13.19 -2.17 3.31
CA TRP A 69 -14.27 -3.15 3.40
C TRP A 69 -15.23 -2.99 2.22
N HIS A 70 -15.73 -1.77 1.98
CA HIS A 70 -16.68 -1.50 0.91
C HIS A 70 -16.16 -1.93 -0.46
N LEU A 71 -14.89 -1.63 -0.76
CA LEU A 71 -14.27 -1.96 -2.04
C LEU A 71 -14.00 -3.45 -2.24
N PHE A 72 -13.63 -4.18 -1.18
CA PHE A 72 -13.08 -5.54 -1.28
C PHE A 72 -13.95 -6.64 -0.64
N GLN A 73 -15.10 -6.30 -0.07
CA GLN A 73 -15.98 -7.23 0.66
C GLN A 73 -16.41 -8.46 -0.16
N ASP A 74 -16.52 -8.34 -1.48
CA ASP A 74 -16.92 -9.47 -2.35
C ASP A 74 -15.72 -10.28 -2.86
N VAL A 75 -14.49 -9.85 -2.57
CA VAL A 75 -13.25 -10.51 -3.01
C VAL A 75 -12.57 -11.22 -1.84
N TYR A 76 -12.45 -10.57 -0.68
CA TYR A 76 -11.60 -11.03 0.41
C TYR A 76 -12.35 -11.13 1.74
N GLU A 77 -12.25 -12.27 2.42
CA GLU A 77 -12.77 -12.47 3.78
C GLU A 77 -12.19 -11.47 4.80
N TRP A 78 -10.96 -11.02 4.57
CA TRP A 78 -10.25 -10.06 5.43
C TRP A 78 -10.47 -8.59 5.03
N ALA A 79 -11.43 -8.29 4.13
CA ALA A 79 -11.72 -6.91 3.75
C ALA A 79 -12.01 -6.02 4.99
N GLY A 80 -11.35 -4.87 5.07
CA GLY A 80 -11.47 -3.93 6.20
C GLY A 80 -10.69 -4.33 7.46
N GLN A 81 -10.00 -5.47 7.45
CA GLN A 81 -9.13 -5.91 8.53
C GLN A 81 -7.69 -5.51 8.24
N TYR A 82 -6.97 -5.03 9.26
CA TYR A 82 -5.54 -4.79 9.10
C TYR A 82 -4.79 -6.08 8.83
N ARG A 83 -3.66 -5.94 8.12
CA ARG A 83 -2.68 -7.01 8.03
C ARG A 83 -2.12 -7.32 9.40
N THR A 84 -1.82 -8.59 9.60
CA THR A 84 -1.25 -9.15 10.84
C THR A 84 0.26 -9.39 10.73
N VAL A 85 0.84 -9.12 9.55
CA VAL A 85 2.25 -9.37 9.24
C VAL A 85 2.92 -8.11 8.70
N ASN A 86 4.22 -7.99 8.93
CA ASN A 86 5.02 -6.89 8.41
C ASN A 86 5.30 -7.03 6.91
N MET A 87 5.18 -5.91 6.21
CA MET A 87 5.35 -5.81 4.76
C MET A 87 6.35 -4.70 4.43
N ALA A 88 7.08 -4.88 3.34
CA ALA A 88 7.95 -3.86 2.77
C ALA A 88 7.74 -3.79 1.25
N LYS A 89 8.14 -2.69 0.65
CA LYS A 89 8.20 -2.54 -0.81
C LYS A 89 9.57 -1.98 -1.20
N GLY A 90 10.34 -2.75 -1.95
CA GLY A 90 11.69 -2.37 -2.36
C GLY A 90 12.71 -2.43 -1.21
N VAL A 91 13.73 -1.57 -1.30
CA VAL A 91 14.84 -1.49 -0.34
C VAL A 91 14.59 -0.33 0.61
N GLY A 92 14.71 -0.55 1.92
CA GLY A 92 14.55 0.49 2.93
C GLY A 92 13.80 0.03 4.16
N ARG A 93 13.22 0.99 4.88
CA ARG A 93 12.31 0.74 6.00
C ARG A 93 11.06 0.02 5.50
N GLY A 94 10.56 -0.96 6.26
CA GLY A 94 9.24 -1.52 6.03
C GLY A 94 8.13 -0.49 6.19
N PHE A 95 6.90 -0.89 5.85
CA PHE A 95 5.71 -0.15 6.24
C PHE A 95 5.52 -0.17 7.77
N GLY A 96 4.54 0.57 8.30
CA GLY A 96 4.30 0.66 9.74
C GLY A 96 4.28 -0.72 10.42
N ASP A 97 5.02 -0.89 11.50
CA ASP A 97 5.12 -2.17 12.19
C ASP A 97 3.80 -2.52 12.92
N VAL A 98 3.22 -3.67 12.58
CA VAL A 98 1.94 -4.14 13.17
C VAL A 98 2.10 -4.59 14.62
N LYS A 99 3.32 -4.94 15.05
CA LYS A 99 3.59 -5.44 16.40
C LYS A 99 3.78 -4.31 17.42
N THR A 100 4.07 -3.09 16.95
CA THR A 100 4.40 -1.94 17.81
C THR A 100 3.29 -0.90 17.88
N GLY A 101 2.19 -1.09 17.13
CA GLY A 101 1.10 -0.12 17.02
C GLY A 101 1.40 1.06 16.08
N GLU A 102 2.44 0.96 15.26
CA GLU A 102 2.80 2.04 14.32
C GLU A 102 1.73 2.29 13.27
N VAL A 103 1.02 1.26 12.80
CA VAL A 103 -0.09 1.41 11.85
C VAL A 103 -1.15 2.36 12.42
N ASP A 104 -1.58 2.13 13.67
CA ASP A 104 -2.56 3.00 14.35
C ASP A 104 -2.02 4.40 14.56
N ARG A 105 -0.74 4.53 14.94
CA ARG A 105 -0.09 5.84 15.13
C ARG A 105 -0.09 6.66 13.84
N TYR A 106 0.27 6.06 12.70
CA TYR A 106 0.24 6.74 11.40
C TYR A 106 -1.19 7.16 11.02
N LEU A 107 -2.20 6.33 11.28
CA LEU A 107 -3.59 6.66 10.97
C LEU A 107 -4.17 7.74 11.91
N ALA A 108 -3.73 7.79 13.17
CA ALA A 108 -4.02 8.91 14.07
C ALA A 108 -3.38 10.22 13.58
N ASP A 109 -2.13 10.15 13.07
CA ASP A 109 -1.48 11.31 12.44
C ASP A 109 -2.21 11.76 11.17
N VAL A 110 -2.68 10.83 10.32
CA VAL A 110 -3.54 11.14 9.17
C VAL A 110 -4.77 11.93 9.62
N GLN A 111 -5.49 11.44 10.64
CA GLN A 111 -6.67 12.13 11.16
C GLN A 111 -6.33 13.55 11.65
N ARG A 112 -5.26 13.69 12.44
CA ARG A 112 -4.79 14.99 12.95
C ARG A 112 -4.46 15.95 11.81
N LEU A 113 -3.77 15.49 10.77
CA LEU A 113 -3.40 16.29 9.61
C LEU A 113 -4.65 16.74 8.82
N VAL A 114 -5.61 15.84 8.60
CA VAL A 114 -6.84 16.16 7.86
C VAL A 114 -7.72 17.13 8.65
N LEU A 115 -7.95 16.89 9.94
CA LEU A 115 -8.84 17.72 10.76
C LEU A 115 -8.20 19.06 11.16
N GLY A 116 -6.86 19.13 11.25
CA GLY A 116 -6.12 20.35 11.57
C GLY A 116 -5.85 21.27 10.38
N THR A 117 -6.32 20.93 9.17
CA THR A 117 -6.07 21.70 7.94
C THR A 117 -7.35 22.42 7.48
N GLU A 118 -7.21 23.72 7.19
CA GLU A 118 -8.26 24.59 6.63
C GLU A 118 -8.38 24.42 5.10
N TRP A 119 -8.74 23.22 4.65
CA TRP A 119 -8.75 22.82 3.23
C TRP A 119 -9.45 23.79 2.27
N GLY A 120 -10.54 24.43 2.70
CA GLY A 120 -11.31 25.37 1.89
C GLY A 120 -10.59 26.68 1.55
N ARG A 121 -9.50 27.01 2.27
CA ARG A 121 -8.71 28.24 2.08
C ARG A 121 -7.47 28.04 1.21
N LEU A 122 -7.06 26.80 1.00
CA LEU A 122 -5.80 26.48 0.34
C LEU A 122 -5.85 26.86 -1.14
N ASP A 123 -4.76 27.42 -1.64
CA ASP A 123 -4.50 27.43 -3.07
C ASP A 123 -4.05 26.06 -3.58
N ARG A 124 -3.74 25.96 -4.88
CA ARG A 124 -3.38 24.68 -5.50
C ARG A 124 -2.02 24.16 -5.03
N GLU A 125 -1.07 25.04 -4.76
CA GLU A 125 0.26 24.69 -4.27
C GLU A 125 0.15 24.21 -2.82
N GLU A 126 -0.56 24.96 -1.98
CA GLU A 126 -0.81 24.61 -0.58
C GLU A 126 -1.62 23.31 -0.46
N PHE A 127 -2.65 23.12 -1.28
CA PHE A 127 -3.40 21.87 -1.36
C PHE A 127 -2.50 20.69 -1.75
N GLY A 128 -1.67 20.87 -2.79
CA GLY A 128 -0.72 19.85 -3.25
C GLY A 128 0.23 19.42 -2.13
N ALA A 129 0.78 20.37 -1.38
CA ALA A 129 1.65 20.09 -0.25
C ALA A 129 0.93 19.36 0.89
N LYS A 130 -0.27 19.81 1.29
CA LYS A 130 -1.03 19.19 2.38
C LYS A 130 -1.60 17.82 2.03
N ALA A 131 -2.08 17.63 0.80
CA ALA A 131 -2.54 16.34 0.32
C ALA A 131 -1.38 15.32 0.23
N ALA A 132 -0.21 15.76 -0.22
CA ALA A 132 1.00 14.94 -0.23
C ALA A 132 1.42 14.51 1.18
N GLU A 133 1.36 15.40 2.16
CA GLU A 133 1.65 15.11 3.57
C GLU A 133 0.70 14.03 4.11
N VAL A 134 -0.62 14.22 3.97
CA VAL A 134 -1.63 13.24 4.40
C VAL A 134 -1.41 11.88 3.74
N PHE A 135 -1.22 11.85 2.42
CA PHE A 135 -1.02 10.61 1.69
C PHE A 135 0.27 9.90 2.07
N ALA A 136 1.37 10.62 2.34
CA ALA A 136 2.63 10.00 2.75
C ALA A 136 2.49 9.21 4.06
N TYR A 137 1.77 9.76 5.05
CA TYR A 137 1.45 9.06 6.29
C TYR A 137 0.54 7.84 6.06
N LEU A 138 -0.51 7.99 5.26
CA LEU A 138 -1.40 6.88 4.92
C LEU A 138 -0.68 5.75 4.15
N ASN A 139 0.17 6.11 3.19
CA ASN A 139 0.97 5.18 2.40
C ASN A 139 1.98 4.42 3.27
N GLN A 140 2.60 5.12 4.24
CA GLN A 140 3.52 4.51 5.20
C GLN A 140 2.82 3.59 6.20
N ALA A 141 1.59 3.90 6.62
CA ALA A 141 0.79 3.00 7.45
C ALA A 141 0.58 1.64 6.77
N HIS A 142 0.23 1.67 5.48
CA HIS A 142 -0.01 0.51 4.62
C HIS A 142 -0.84 -0.60 5.34
N PRO A 143 -2.03 -0.26 5.85
CA PRO A 143 -2.70 -1.06 6.88
C PRO A 143 -3.21 -2.43 6.41
N PHE A 144 -3.39 -2.67 5.11
CA PHE A 144 -4.04 -3.88 4.59
C PHE A 144 -3.07 -4.83 3.90
N ARG A 145 -3.49 -6.08 3.68
CA ARG A 145 -2.69 -7.07 2.96
C ARG A 145 -2.55 -6.76 1.47
N GLU A 146 -3.62 -6.32 0.83
CA GLU A 146 -3.68 -5.86 -0.57
C GLU A 146 -4.78 -4.79 -0.62
N GLY A 147 -4.81 -3.94 -1.65
CA GLY A 147 -5.85 -2.92 -1.81
C GLY A 147 -5.52 -1.55 -1.21
N ASN A 148 -4.33 -1.38 -0.61
CA ASN A 148 -3.89 -0.13 0.02
C ASN A 148 -3.97 1.06 -0.95
N GLY A 149 -3.38 0.96 -2.15
CA GLY A 149 -3.36 2.07 -3.10
C GLY A 149 -4.76 2.51 -3.55
N ARG A 150 -5.67 1.56 -3.77
CA ARG A 150 -7.06 1.84 -4.16
C ARG A 150 -7.84 2.49 -3.03
N THR A 151 -7.72 1.95 -1.83
CA THR A 151 -8.31 2.52 -0.61
C THR A 151 -7.81 3.95 -0.36
N SER A 152 -6.50 4.18 -0.46
CA SER A 152 -5.90 5.50 -0.23
C SER A 152 -6.34 6.53 -1.26
N LYS A 153 -6.53 6.16 -2.53
CA LYS A 153 -7.04 7.09 -3.55
C LYS A 153 -8.45 7.57 -3.21
N VAL A 154 -9.36 6.65 -2.86
CA VAL A 154 -10.72 7.02 -2.41
C VAL A 154 -10.68 7.87 -1.15
N PHE A 155 -9.85 7.51 -0.17
CA PHE A 155 -9.71 8.31 1.05
C PHE A 155 -9.27 9.74 0.71
N MET A 156 -8.31 9.91 -0.21
CA MET A 156 -7.86 11.22 -0.65
C MET A 156 -8.91 11.99 -1.47
N GLU A 157 -9.80 11.31 -2.20
CA GLU A 157 -10.97 11.95 -2.82
C GLU A 157 -11.90 12.54 -1.76
N HIS A 158 -12.21 11.79 -0.70
CA HIS A 158 -13.00 12.30 0.45
C HIS A 158 -12.29 13.45 1.18
N VAL A 159 -10.95 13.43 1.29
CA VAL A 159 -10.19 14.57 1.83
C VAL A 159 -10.32 15.78 0.91
N ALA A 160 -10.22 15.59 -0.41
CA ALA A 160 -10.31 16.67 -1.39
C ALA A 160 -11.69 17.35 -1.40
N GLU A 161 -12.77 16.66 -1.03
CA GLU A 161 -14.12 17.23 -0.86
C GLU A 161 -14.19 18.36 0.17
N ARG A 162 -13.22 18.46 1.09
CA ARG A 162 -13.10 19.58 2.04
C ARG A 162 -12.52 20.85 1.39
N SER A 163 -12.13 20.79 0.12
CA SER A 163 -11.51 21.87 -0.64
C SER A 163 -12.29 22.20 -1.91
N ARG A 164 -11.84 23.22 -2.65
CA ARG A 164 -12.38 23.51 -4.00
C ARG A 164 -11.89 22.55 -5.08
N PHE A 165 -11.02 21.59 -4.75
CA PHE A 165 -10.40 20.69 -5.72
C PHE A 165 -11.10 19.33 -5.79
N THR A 166 -10.86 18.63 -6.90
CA THR A 166 -11.02 17.19 -7.06
C THR A 166 -9.68 16.60 -7.54
N LEU A 167 -9.54 15.28 -7.46
CA LEU A 167 -8.32 14.58 -7.85
C LEU A 167 -8.54 13.81 -9.14
N ASP A 168 -7.86 14.21 -10.22
CA ASP A 168 -7.83 13.48 -11.47
C ASP A 168 -6.50 12.71 -11.60
N TYR A 169 -6.52 11.46 -11.13
CA TYR A 169 -5.37 10.55 -11.17
C TYR A 169 -4.88 10.24 -12.58
N SER A 170 -5.65 10.52 -13.63
CA SER A 170 -5.23 10.28 -15.02
C SER A 170 -4.20 11.30 -15.53
N ARG A 171 -4.00 12.41 -14.79
CA ARG A 171 -3.03 13.45 -15.11
C ARG A 171 -1.58 13.10 -14.79
N VAL A 172 -1.35 11.95 -14.16
CA VAL A 172 -0.01 11.39 -13.90
C VAL A 172 0.02 9.93 -14.32
N THR A 173 1.18 9.47 -14.75
CA THR A 173 1.38 8.06 -15.11
C THR A 173 1.46 7.19 -13.85
N PRO A 174 1.15 5.87 -13.97
CA PRO A 174 1.38 4.93 -12.88
C PRO A 174 2.84 4.90 -12.40
N LEU A 175 3.81 5.12 -13.29
CA LEU A 175 5.22 5.16 -12.94
C LEU A 175 5.55 6.38 -12.05
N GLU A 176 5.08 7.57 -12.41
CA GLU A 176 5.28 8.78 -11.61
C GLU A 176 4.65 8.64 -10.23
N TRP A 177 3.41 8.15 -10.16
CA TRP A 177 2.71 7.89 -8.90
C TRP A 177 3.48 6.91 -8.00
N ASN A 178 3.91 5.79 -8.57
CA ASN A 178 4.63 4.75 -7.83
C ASN A 178 6.00 5.22 -7.34
N ASN A 179 6.76 5.93 -8.18
CA ASN A 179 8.06 6.47 -7.81
C ASN A 179 7.93 7.52 -6.71
N ALA A 180 6.96 8.44 -6.83
CA ALA A 180 6.72 9.46 -5.82
C ALA A 180 6.31 8.83 -4.47
N SER A 181 5.42 7.83 -4.51
CA SER A 181 4.98 7.09 -3.31
C SER A 181 6.11 6.30 -2.65
N MET A 182 7.03 5.73 -3.44
CA MET A 182 8.21 5.03 -2.91
C MET A 182 9.17 6.01 -2.23
N LEU A 183 9.44 7.15 -2.88
CA LEU A 183 10.34 8.18 -2.35
C LEU A 183 9.77 8.93 -1.15
N SER A 184 8.48 8.74 -0.82
CA SER A 184 7.88 9.38 0.34
C SER A 184 8.11 8.65 1.66
N ALA A 185 8.79 7.51 1.64
CA ALA A 185 9.09 6.75 2.85
C ALA A 185 9.96 7.57 3.83
N PRO A 186 9.87 7.29 5.15
CA PRO A 186 10.77 7.88 6.13
C PRO A 186 12.23 7.54 5.83
N ASP A 187 13.12 8.49 6.15
CA ASP A 187 14.56 8.22 6.19
C ASP A 187 14.87 7.11 7.21
N LEU A 188 15.96 6.37 6.99
CA LEU A 188 16.37 5.29 7.89
C LEU A 188 16.53 5.80 9.32
N GLY A 189 15.89 5.10 10.26
CA GLY A 189 15.90 5.46 11.68
C GLY A 189 14.92 6.58 12.07
N THR A 190 14.11 7.08 11.15
CA THR A 190 13.11 8.13 11.41
C THR A 190 11.67 7.59 11.32
N TYR A 191 10.75 8.29 11.97
CA TYR A 191 9.31 7.97 11.93
C TYR A 191 8.57 8.73 10.82
N ALA A 192 8.89 10.00 10.62
CA ALA A 192 8.13 10.88 9.75
C ALA A 192 8.38 10.58 8.26
N PRO A 193 7.33 10.38 7.44
CA PRO A 193 7.45 10.29 5.99
C PRO A 193 7.94 11.61 5.37
N VAL A 194 8.54 11.53 4.17
CA VAL A 194 9.10 12.69 3.44
C VAL A 194 8.22 13.02 2.22
N PRO A 195 7.23 13.92 2.30
CA PRO A 195 6.22 14.08 1.25
C PRO A 195 6.71 14.80 -0.03
N ALA A 196 7.95 15.28 -0.07
CA ALA A 196 8.46 16.17 -1.12
C ALA A 196 8.28 15.63 -2.54
N SER A 197 8.47 14.32 -2.75
CA SER A 197 8.28 13.66 -4.04
C SER A 197 6.82 13.63 -4.51
N LEU A 198 5.87 13.67 -3.58
CA LEU A 198 4.42 13.60 -3.84
C LEU A 198 3.81 14.98 -4.10
N VAL A 199 4.42 16.07 -3.64
CA VAL A 199 3.91 17.44 -3.84
C VAL A 199 3.63 17.75 -5.32
N PRO A 200 4.56 17.57 -6.26
CA PRO A 200 4.28 17.86 -7.68
C PRO A 200 3.19 16.95 -8.26
N VAL A 201 3.08 15.71 -7.77
CA VAL A 201 2.04 14.76 -8.19
C VAL A 201 0.66 15.25 -7.73
N PHE A 202 0.48 15.55 -6.44
CA PHE A 202 -0.78 16.04 -5.90
C PHE A 202 -1.19 17.38 -6.50
N ARG A 203 -0.23 18.28 -6.72
CA ARG A 203 -0.48 19.54 -7.44
C ARG A 203 -1.00 19.29 -8.87
N ALA A 204 -0.39 18.35 -9.59
CA ALA A 204 -0.75 18.07 -10.98
C ALA A 204 -2.17 17.50 -11.11
N ILE A 205 -2.54 16.56 -10.22
CA ILE A 205 -3.85 15.91 -10.21
C ILE A 205 -4.95 16.77 -9.57
N ALA A 206 -4.61 17.82 -8.82
CA ALA A 206 -5.57 18.76 -8.26
C ALA A 206 -6.22 19.60 -9.37
N VAL A 207 -7.51 19.41 -9.59
CA VAL A 207 -8.31 20.17 -10.57
C VAL A 207 -9.41 20.92 -9.83
N ASP A 208 -9.65 22.19 -10.18
CA ASP A 208 -10.76 22.95 -9.59
C ASP A 208 -12.08 22.23 -9.90
N ARG A 209 -12.92 22.06 -8.87
CA ARG A 209 -14.27 21.54 -9.00
C ARG A 209 -15.06 22.59 -9.77
N THR A 210 -15.28 22.39 -11.06
CA THR A 210 -16.03 23.35 -11.88
C THR A 210 -17.42 23.54 -11.27
N SER A 211 -17.78 24.80 -10.99
CA SER A 211 -19.08 25.22 -10.49
C SER A 211 -20.15 25.17 -11.60
N THR A 212 -20.31 24.03 -12.28
CA THR A 212 -21.39 23.82 -13.26
C THR A 212 -21.80 22.35 -13.29
N SER A 213 -22.51 21.91 -12.26
CA SER A 213 -23.42 20.76 -12.40
C SER A 213 -24.78 21.27 -12.90
N THR A 214 -24.89 21.51 -14.20
CA THR A 214 -26.21 21.46 -14.87
C THR A 214 -26.67 20.00 -14.83
N PRO A 215 -27.88 19.69 -14.32
CA PRO A 215 -28.41 18.33 -14.38
C PRO A 215 -28.81 18.06 -15.83
N GLY A 216 -27.97 17.33 -16.58
CA GLY A 216 -28.31 16.89 -17.94
C GLY A 216 -27.18 16.73 -18.95
N ALA A 217 -25.90 17.03 -18.63
CA ALA A 217 -24.81 16.93 -19.61
C ALA A 217 -23.86 15.76 -19.32
N ASP A 218 -23.96 14.75 -20.20
CA ASP A 218 -22.98 13.73 -20.62
C ASP A 218 -22.24 12.88 -19.54
N PRO A 219 -22.65 11.61 -19.31
CA PRO A 219 -22.05 10.72 -18.32
C PRO A 219 -20.62 10.25 -18.66
N ALA A 220 -20.13 10.48 -19.89
CA ALA A 220 -18.83 9.97 -20.34
C ALA A 220 -17.61 10.73 -19.77
N SER A 221 -17.80 11.94 -19.22
CA SER A 221 -16.72 12.77 -18.65
C SER A 221 -16.57 12.63 -17.13
N ARG A 222 -17.54 11.99 -16.47
CA ARG A 222 -17.50 11.75 -15.02
C ARG A 222 -16.88 10.38 -14.74
N HIS A 223 -15.69 10.42 -14.15
CA HIS A 223 -15.01 9.30 -13.49
C HIS A 223 -14.44 8.22 -14.42
N ARG A 224 -13.24 8.47 -14.98
CA ARG A 224 -12.30 7.34 -15.07
C ARG A 224 -12.03 6.87 -13.64
N SER A 225 -12.36 5.61 -13.36
CA SER A 225 -12.23 5.06 -12.02
C SER A 225 -10.79 5.27 -11.51
N PRO A 226 -10.58 5.80 -10.28
CA PRO A 226 -9.25 5.89 -9.68
C PRO A 226 -8.52 4.54 -9.64
N LEU A 227 -9.28 3.43 -9.74
CA LEU A 227 -8.78 2.06 -9.85
C LEU A 227 -8.07 1.78 -11.18
N SER A 228 -8.48 2.39 -12.31
CA SER A 228 -7.82 2.13 -13.60
C SER A 228 -6.41 2.70 -13.64
N ALA A 229 -6.13 3.75 -12.88
CA ALA A 229 -4.79 4.31 -12.70
C ALA A 229 -3.92 3.51 -11.69
N SER A 230 -4.47 2.47 -11.08
CA SER A 230 -3.77 1.58 -10.12
C SER A 230 -3.45 0.20 -10.70
N TYR A 231 -3.78 -0.06 -11.97
CA TYR A 231 -3.74 -1.38 -12.59
C TYR A 231 -2.91 -1.32 -13.90
N PRO A 232 -2.08 -2.33 -14.27
CA PRO A 232 -1.95 -3.68 -13.72
C PRO A 232 -0.51 -3.97 -13.24
N LYS A 233 -0.25 -3.85 -11.94
CA LYS A 233 0.63 -4.79 -11.23
C LYS A 233 0.07 -4.96 -9.81
N PRO A 234 -0.22 -6.19 -9.36
CA PRO A 234 -0.65 -6.42 -7.99
C PRO A 234 0.43 -5.96 -7.00
N ALA A 235 0.09 -5.75 -5.73
CA ALA A 235 1.10 -5.67 -4.67
C ALA A 235 1.72 -7.05 -4.35
N SER A 236 1.79 -7.94 -5.35
CA SER A 236 2.60 -9.17 -5.34
C SER A 236 4.10 -8.87 -5.26
N GLU A 237 4.51 -7.61 -5.44
CA GLU A 237 5.86 -7.12 -5.16
C GLU A 237 6.09 -6.77 -3.67
N ALA A 238 5.04 -6.74 -2.84
CA ALA A 238 5.23 -6.56 -1.40
C ALA A 238 5.88 -7.83 -0.83
N THR A 239 7.06 -7.65 -0.26
CA THR A 239 7.84 -8.74 0.31
C THR A 239 7.59 -8.84 1.81
N ARG A 240 7.86 -10.02 2.36
CA ARG A 240 7.92 -10.23 3.81
C ARG A 240 8.91 -9.21 4.39
N GLY A 241 8.45 -8.39 5.34
CA GLY A 241 9.34 -7.49 6.08
C GLY A 241 10.46 -8.28 6.76
N GLY A 242 11.68 -7.72 6.76
CA GLY A 242 12.92 -8.40 7.18
C GLY A 242 12.77 -9.26 8.45
N ALA A 243 13.35 -10.46 8.38
CA ALA A 243 13.24 -11.50 9.40
C ALA A 243 13.70 -11.05 10.79
N GLU A 244 12.98 -11.53 11.80
CA GLU A 244 13.43 -11.63 13.18
C GLU A 244 14.81 -12.30 13.23
N GLN A 245 15.89 -11.53 13.39
CA GLN A 245 17.16 -12.08 13.84
C GLN A 245 17.10 -12.29 15.35
N SER A 246 16.46 -13.39 15.76
CA SER A 246 16.74 -14.03 17.03
C SER A 246 16.86 -15.54 16.79
N GLY A 247 18.11 -15.99 16.66
CA GLY A 247 18.42 -17.38 16.34
C GLY A 247 19.93 -17.55 16.17
N VAL A 248 20.64 -17.57 17.29
CA VAL A 248 22.04 -18.01 17.36
C VAL A 248 22.12 -19.40 16.73
N ALA A 249 22.78 -19.51 15.57
CA ALA A 249 23.07 -20.79 14.95
C ALA A 249 24.05 -21.57 15.85
N PRO A 250 23.77 -22.84 16.22
CA PRO A 250 24.74 -23.64 16.93
C PRO A 250 25.87 -24.01 15.97
N ARG A 251 27.10 -23.61 16.32
CA ARG A 251 28.32 -24.10 15.67
C ARG A 251 28.37 -25.62 15.80
N ARG A 252 28.12 -26.34 14.70
CA ARG A 252 28.45 -27.76 14.60
C ARG A 252 29.95 -27.89 14.35
N GLY A 253 30.67 -28.30 15.38
CA GLY A 253 32.02 -28.83 15.25
C GLY A 253 32.02 -30.14 14.48
N GLY A 254 33.01 -30.29 13.59
CA GLY A 254 33.35 -31.54 12.91
C GLY A 254 34.87 -31.74 12.97
N PRO A 255 35.36 -33.00 13.00
CA PRO A 255 36.47 -33.37 13.85
C PRO A 255 37.87 -33.25 13.22
N TYR A 256 38.83 -33.03 14.11
CA TYR A 256 40.28 -33.18 13.92
C TYR A 256 40.64 -34.60 13.44
N LEU A 257 41.52 -34.72 12.44
CA LEU A 257 42.24 -35.94 12.08
C LEU A 257 43.73 -35.62 11.87
N PRO A 258 44.68 -36.31 12.52
CA PRO A 258 46.11 -36.08 12.34
C PRO A 258 46.72 -37.02 11.30
N GLY A 259 47.60 -36.45 10.45
CA GLY A 259 48.85 -37.00 9.93
C GLY A 259 48.89 -38.38 9.24
N ARG A 260 49.34 -38.40 7.98
CA ARG A 260 50.41 -39.30 7.50
C ARG A 260 50.93 -38.82 6.14
N GLY A 261 52.25 -38.71 6.03
CA GLY A 261 52.96 -38.31 4.82
C GLY A 261 53.48 -39.48 3.98
N TYR A 262 53.90 -39.14 2.77
CA TYR A 262 54.87 -39.75 1.84
C TYR A 262 55.11 -38.63 0.79
N GLY A 263 56.28 -38.23 0.31
CA GLY A 263 57.61 -38.82 0.30
C GLY A 263 58.16 -38.78 -1.14
N GLY A 264 59.17 -37.93 -1.40
CA GLY A 264 60.03 -37.91 -2.60
C GLY A 264 59.55 -37.03 -3.76
N GLY A 265 60.36 -36.22 -4.44
CA GLY A 265 61.79 -35.95 -4.41
C GLY A 265 62.15 -35.02 -5.58
N GLY A 266 63.32 -34.40 -5.58
CA GLY A 266 63.88 -33.72 -6.77
C GLY A 266 64.65 -32.45 -6.48
N ARG A 267 65.97 -32.54 -6.62
CA ARG A 267 66.99 -31.46 -6.49
C ARG A 267 66.98 -30.52 -7.69
N GLY A 268 67.54 -29.32 -7.54
CA GLY A 268 68.05 -28.51 -8.65
C GLY A 268 68.53 -27.12 -8.23
N GLU A 269 69.85 -26.95 -8.16
CA GLU A 269 70.61 -25.72 -7.91
C GLU A 269 70.43 -24.66 -9.03
N GLY A 270 70.76 -23.39 -8.75
CA GLY A 270 71.28 -22.51 -9.80
C GLY A 270 71.12 -20.99 -9.62
N ARG A 271 72.16 -20.39 -9.03
CA ARG A 271 72.61 -18.97 -9.10
C ARG A 271 71.92 -17.92 -8.25
#